data_AF-A0A1D1YC14-F1
#
_entry.id   AF-A0A1D1YC14-F1
#
_cell.length_a   1.000
_cell.length_b   1.000
_cell.length_c   1.000
_cell.angle_alpha   90.00
_cell.angle_beta   90.00
_cell.angle_gamma   90.00
#
_symmetry.space_group_name_H-M   'P 1'
#
loop_
_entity.id
_entity.type
_entity.pdbx_description
1 polymer ?
#
loop_
_entity_poly.entity_id
_entity_poly.type
_entity_poly.pdbx_seq_one_letter_code
_entity_poly.pdbx_strand_id
1 'polypeptide(L)'
;MVGDGAVPLLLHLALLASAALFTAPTTTCANAGAAALAASFREAPAFRNGRGCAPPGDRAAAIHIAMTLDTTYLRGSVAGVFSVLRHASCPENIVFHFLASSPRRLRPTVLATFPYLSFRMYRFDAALVRGKISSSVRPALDQPLNYARIYLADLLPPSVVRILYFDSDLVVVDDVAKLWAIHLGPHLLGAPEYCHANF
;
A
#
# COMPACT_ATOMS: atom_id res chain seq x y z
N MET A 1 -68.33 55.46 -13.86
CA MET A 1 -67.96 55.01 -15.23
C MET A 1 -66.99 56.02 -15.81
N VAL A 2 -65.69 55.79 -15.64
CA VAL A 2 -64.60 56.31 -16.48
C VAL A 2 -63.52 55.24 -16.40
N GLY A 3 -63.13 54.68 -17.55
CA GLY A 3 -62.09 53.67 -17.67
C GLY A 3 -60.89 54.27 -18.38
N ASP A 4 -59.74 54.23 -17.72
CA ASP A 4 -58.41 54.31 -18.32
C ASP A 4 -58.06 52.89 -18.82
N GLY A 5 -57.50 52.64 -20.01
CA GLY A 5 -56.57 53.43 -20.79
C GLY A 5 -55.27 52.61 -20.88
N ALA A 6 -54.95 52.06 -22.05
CA ALA A 6 -53.58 51.90 -22.62
C ALA A 6 -53.53 50.86 -23.76
N VAL A 7 -53.30 51.44 -24.95
CA VAL A 7 -52.69 50.98 -26.21
C VAL A 7 -51.83 49.69 -26.20
N PRO A 8 -51.96 48.83 -27.23
CA PRO A 8 -51.00 47.76 -27.55
C PRO A 8 -50.14 48.10 -28.78
N LEU A 9 -48.85 47.71 -28.83
CA LEU A 9 -48.21 47.36 -30.12
C LEU A 9 -46.83 46.66 -30.01
N LEU A 10 -46.79 45.47 -30.64
CA LEU A 10 -45.71 44.76 -31.35
C LEU A 10 -44.38 44.43 -30.61
N LEU A 11 -44.11 43.15 -30.29
CA LEU A 11 -43.63 42.04 -31.16
C LEU A 11 -42.15 42.17 -31.57
N HIS A 12 -41.28 41.29 -31.06
CA HIS A 12 -40.52 40.36 -31.91
C HIS A 12 -39.79 39.25 -31.12
N LEU A 13 -39.92 38.05 -31.71
CA LEU A 13 -39.42 36.73 -31.36
C LEU A 13 -37.91 36.60 -31.60
N ALA A 14 -37.19 35.95 -30.69
CA ALA A 14 -36.07 35.04 -31.01
C ALA A 14 -35.62 34.26 -29.76
N LEU A 15 -36.16 33.06 -29.54
CA LEU A 15 -35.65 32.13 -28.53
C LEU A 15 -34.83 31.06 -29.25
N LEU A 16 -33.50 31.20 -29.24
CA LEU A 16 -32.57 30.19 -29.72
C LEU A 16 -32.46 29.08 -28.65
N ALA A 17 -33.12 27.95 -28.90
CA ALA A 17 -32.94 26.74 -28.09
C ALA A 17 -31.68 25.99 -28.55
N SER A 18 -30.55 26.28 -27.89
CA SER A 18 -29.33 25.48 -28.04
C SER A 18 -29.43 24.23 -27.18
N ALA A 19 -29.81 23.10 -27.77
CA ALA A 19 -29.68 21.78 -27.15
C ALA A 19 -28.20 21.39 -27.09
N ALA A 20 -27.52 21.70 -25.98
CA ALA A 20 -26.20 21.16 -25.70
C ALA A 20 -26.35 19.70 -25.25
N LEU A 21 -26.04 18.74 -26.13
CA LEU A 21 -25.75 17.37 -25.72
C LEU A 21 -24.48 17.37 -24.85
N PHE A 22 -24.65 17.41 -23.54
CA PHE A 22 -23.57 17.09 -22.61
C PHE A 22 -23.30 15.59 -22.69
N THR A 23 -22.36 15.20 -23.55
CA THR A 23 -21.66 13.94 -23.42
C THR A 23 -20.67 14.09 -22.27
N ALA A 24 -21.07 13.67 -21.06
CA ALA A 24 -20.14 13.59 -19.95
C ALA A 24 -19.06 12.55 -20.29
N PRO A 25 -17.77 12.91 -20.32
CA PRO A 25 -16.74 11.92 -20.52
C PRO A 25 -16.71 11.03 -19.28
N THR A 26 -16.98 9.74 -19.44
CA THR A 26 -16.70 8.72 -18.42
C THR A 26 -15.19 8.53 -18.34
N THR A 27 -14.49 9.54 -17.84
CA THR A 27 -13.05 9.48 -17.61
C THR A 27 -12.82 8.74 -16.30
N THR A 28 -12.12 7.61 -16.39
CA THR A 28 -11.76 6.72 -15.28
C THR A 28 -10.93 7.43 -14.20
N CYS A 29 -11.57 8.06 -13.21
CA CYS A 29 -10.89 8.70 -12.08
C CYS A 29 -9.98 7.74 -11.29
N ALA A 30 -10.33 6.45 -11.24
CA ALA A 30 -9.54 5.43 -10.54
C ALA A 30 -8.16 5.19 -11.17
N ASN A 31 -8.04 5.30 -12.50
CA ASN A 31 -6.77 5.13 -13.19
C ASN A 31 -5.88 6.38 -13.07
N ALA A 32 -6.48 7.57 -13.06
CA ALA A 32 -5.74 8.82 -12.88
C ALA A 32 -5.06 8.89 -11.50
N GLY A 33 -5.74 8.45 -10.43
CA GLY A 33 -5.18 8.42 -9.08
C GLY A 33 -4.02 7.45 -8.92
N ALA A 34 -4.10 6.25 -9.50
CA ALA A 34 -3.01 5.27 -9.48
C ALA A 34 -1.80 5.72 -10.31
N ALA A 35 -2.04 6.35 -11.46
CA ALA A 35 -0.98 6.91 -12.31
C ALA A 35 -0.25 8.09 -11.63
N ALA A 36 -0.99 8.98 -10.96
CA ALA A 36 -0.41 10.08 -10.20
C ALA A 36 0.45 9.58 -9.02
N LEU A 37 0.02 8.51 -8.35
CA LEU A 37 0.78 7.89 -7.26
C LEU A 37 2.05 7.17 -7.76
N ALA A 38 2.01 6.56 -8.95
CA ALA A 38 3.18 5.97 -9.58
C ALA A 38 4.21 7.03 -9.99
N ALA A 39 3.77 8.20 -10.44
CA ALA A 39 4.66 9.29 -10.85
C ALA A 39 5.38 10.00 -9.68
N SER A 40 4.98 9.75 -8.43
CA SER A 40 5.56 10.45 -7.27
C SER A 40 6.86 9.84 -6.71
N PHE A 41 7.24 8.65 -7.17
CA PHE A 41 8.41 7.92 -6.68
C PHE A 41 9.43 7.71 -7.81
N ARG A 42 10.71 7.83 -7.46
CA ARG A 42 11.80 7.51 -8.40
C ARG A 42 12.01 6.01 -8.43
N GLU A 43 12.27 5.49 -9.63
CA GLU A 43 12.69 4.10 -9.80
C GLU A 43 13.97 3.83 -8.99
N ALA A 44 13.96 2.73 -8.23
CA ALA A 44 15.09 2.26 -7.47
C ALA A 44 16.09 1.53 -8.39
N PRO A 45 17.40 1.60 -8.11
CA PRO A 45 18.39 0.84 -8.86
C PRO A 45 18.17 -0.66 -8.69
N ALA A 46 18.74 -1.45 -9.59
CA ALA A 46 18.80 -2.90 -9.42
C ALA A 46 19.77 -3.24 -8.27
N PHE A 47 19.27 -3.92 -7.24
CA PHE A 47 20.08 -4.50 -6.18
C PHE A 47 20.38 -5.96 -6.52
N ARG A 48 21.65 -6.37 -6.40
CA ARG A 48 22.13 -7.70 -6.83
C ARG A 48 22.73 -8.46 -5.66
N ASN A 49 22.60 -9.78 -5.72
CA ASN A 49 23.21 -10.68 -4.77
C ASN A 49 24.74 -10.52 -4.74
N GLY A 50 25.30 -10.47 -3.53
CA GLY A 50 26.73 -10.55 -3.29
C GLY A 50 27.29 -11.95 -3.50
N ARG A 51 28.60 -12.11 -3.22
CA ARG A 51 29.26 -13.41 -3.30
C ARG A 51 28.70 -14.36 -2.23
N GLY A 52 28.47 -15.62 -2.60
CA GLY A 52 28.01 -16.66 -1.67
C GLY A 52 26.50 -16.72 -1.46
N CYS A 53 25.72 -15.85 -2.11
CA CYS A 53 24.27 -15.96 -2.11
C CYS A 53 23.82 -17.18 -2.92
N ALA A 54 22.76 -17.84 -2.44
CA ALA A 54 22.06 -18.84 -3.24
C ALA A 54 21.46 -18.21 -4.51
N PRO A 55 21.25 -18.99 -5.58
CA PRO A 55 20.57 -18.51 -6.78
C PRO A 55 19.18 -17.91 -6.46
N PRO A 56 18.78 -16.81 -7.11
CA PRO A 56 17.43 -16.27 -6.96
C PRO A 56 16.36 -17.34 -7.25
N GLY A 57 15.36 -17.42 -6.38
CA GLY A 57 14.28 -18.40 -6.48
C GLY A 57 14.51 -19.70 -5.69
N ASP A 58 15.68 -19.90 -5.08
CA ASP A 58 15.86 -20.93 -4.06
C ASP A 58 14.97 -20.64 -2.84
N ARG A 59 13.98 -21.50 -2.62
CA ARG A 59 13.01 -21.35 -1.53
C ARG A 59 13.64 -21.56 -0.15
N ALA A 60 14.70 -22.35 -0.05
CA ALA A 60 15.36 -22.62 1.23
C ALA A 60 16.17 -21.40 1.71
N ALA A 61 16.65 -20.58 0.77
CA ALA A 61 17.42 -19.38 1.05
C ALA A 61 16.58 -18.09 1.08
N ALA A 62 15.27 -18.18 0.84
CA ALA A 62 14.40 -17.01 0.75
C ALA A 62 14.14 -16.38 2.13
N ILE A 63 14.34 -15.06 2.22
CA ILE A 63 13.93 -14.27 3.39
C ILE A 63 12.59 -13.63 3.07
N HIS A 64 11.57 -14.02 3.82
CA HIS A 64 10.23 -13.49 3.65
C HIS A 64 10.01 -12.29 4.58
N ILE A 65 9.55 -11.18 4.02
CA ILE A 65 9.23 -9.96 4.77
C ILE A 65 7.78 -9.57 4.49
N ALA A 66 6.96 -9.43 5.53
CA ALA A 66 5.61 -8.91 5.45
C ALA A 66 5.53 -7.46 5.91
N MET A 67 4.71 -6.67 5.23
CA MET A 67 4.47 -5.26 5.57
C MET A 67 3.06 -4.87 5.14
N THR A 68 2.41 -3.98 5.87
CA THR A 68 1.16 -3.36 5.40
C THR A 68 1.47 -2.29 4.34
N LEU A 69 0.53 -2.05 3.44
CA LEU A 69 0.67 -1.04 2.40
C LEU A 69 -0.65 -0.31 2.17
N ASP A 70 -0.64 0.99 2.40
CA ASP A 70 -1.73 1.90 2.08
C ASP A 70 -1.19 3.24 1.53
N THR A 71 -2.08 4.08 1.03
CA THR A 71 -1.72 5.37 0.42
C THR A 71 -1.19 6.39 1.42
N THR A 72 -1.61 6.31 2.68
CA THR A 72 -1.24 7.25 3.74
C THR A 72 0.21 7.04 4.16
N TYR A 73 0.63 5.78 4.31
CA TYR A 73 1.99 5.40 4.74
C TYR A 73 2.89 4.91 3.60
N LEU A 74 2.47 5.11 2.35
CA LEU A 74 3.21 4.62 1.18
C LEU A 74 4.65 5.16 1.11
N ARG A 75 4.87 6.41 1.51
CA ARG A 75 6.21 7.01 1.51
C ARG A 75 7.16 6.28 2.47
N GLY A 76 6.71 6.01 3.69
CA GLY A 76 7.49 5.27 4.69
C GLY A 76 7.72 3.83 4.23
N SER A 77 6.68 3.19 3.69
CA SER A 77 6.75 1.85 3.10
C SER A 77 7.81 1.74 2.00
N VAL A 78 7.84 2.70 1.07
CA VAL A 78 8.85 2.78 0.00
C VAL A 78 10.25 2.98 0.60
N ALA A 79 10.41 3.87 1.56
CA ALA A 79 11.70 4.08 2.23
C ALA A 79 12.18 2.81 2.96
N GLY A 80 11.29 2.10 3.64
CA GLY A 80 11.56 0.84 4.32
C GLY A 80 12.03 -0.25 3.36
N VAL A 81 11.28 -0.51 2.28
CA VAL A 81 11.66 -1.47 1.23
C VAL A 81 13.03 -1.11 0.63
N PHE A 82 13.25 0.15 0.26
CA PHE A 82 14.52 0.59 -0.29
C PHE A 82 15.67 0.37 0.71
N SER A 83 15.46 0.70 1.99
CA SER A 83 16.48 0.54 3.03
C SER A 83 16.87 -0.92 3.27
N VAL A 84 15.90 -1.85 3.22
CA VAL A 84 16.17 -3.29 3.29
C VAL A 84 17.03 -3.73 2.10
N LEU A 85 16.62 -3.40 0.87
CA LEU A 85 17.34 -3.81 -0.34
C LEU A 85 18.77 -3.23 -0.37
N ARG A 86 18.95 -2.00 0.12
CA ARG A 86 20.25 -1.33 0.16
C ARG A 86 21.25 -1.97 1.11
N HIS A 87 20.80 -2.56 2.23
CA HIS A 87 21.68 -3.11 3.26
C HIS A 87 21.75 -4.64 3.26
N ALA A 88 20.93 -5.32 2.46
CA ALA A 88 20.96 -6.78 2.35
C ALA A 88 22.18 -7.27 1.56
N SER A 89 22.82 -8.36 2.01
CA SER A 89 23.88 -9.02 1.25
C SER A 89 23.33 -9.78 0.03
N CYS A 90 22.12 -10.33 0.15
CA CYS A 90 21.44 -11.13 -0.88
C CYS A 90 20.03 -10.58 -1.20
N PRO A 91 19.91 -9.35 -1.75
CA PRO A 91 18.63 -8.68 -1.96
C PRO A 91 17.70 -9.43 -2.93
N GLU A 92 18.23 -10.20 -3.89
CA GLU A 92 17.42 -10.97 -4.85
C GLU A 92 16.79 -12.23 -4.21
N ASN A 93 17.21 -12.58 -2.99
CA ASN A 93 16.64 -13.68 -2.21
C ASN A 93 15.59 -13.19 -1.19
N ILE A 94 15.26 -11.90 -1.20
CA ILE A 94 14.21 -11.32 -0.34
C ILE A 94 12.89 -11.30 -1.10
N VAL A 95 11.83 -11.79 -0.44
CA VAL A 95 10.46 -11.77 -0.98
C VAL A 95 9.56 -10.93 -0.08
N PHE A 96 9.00 -9.86 -0.64
CA PHE A 96 8.06 -9.01 0.08
C PHE A 96 6.61 -9.52 -0.04
N HIS A 97 5.89 -9.47 1.07
CA HIS A 97 4.50 -9.84 1.19
C HIS A 97 3.71 -8.62 1.70
N PHE A 98 3.13 -7.86 0.78
CA PHE A 98 2.37 -6.66 1.12
C PHE A 98 0.92 -7.00 1.45
N LEU A 99 0.43 -6.53 2.58
CA LEU A 99 -0.99 -6.60 2.95
C LEU A 99 -1.63 -5.24 2.66
N ALA A 100 -2.68 -5.20 1.84
CA ALA A 100 -3.31 -3.94 1.47
C ALA A 100 -4.83 -4.06 1.38
N SER A 101 -5.55 -2.99 1.69
CA SER A 101 -7.00 -2.93 1.47
C SER A 101 -7.36 -2.94 -0.02
N SER A 102 -6.48 -2.39 -0.87
CA SER A 102 -6.68 -2.34 -2.32
C SER A 102 -5.37 -2.54 -3.11
N PRO A 103 -4.90 -3.79 -3.23
CA PRO A 103 -3.68 -4.14 -3.98
C PRO A 103 -3.63 -3.56 -5.39
N ARG A 104 -4.76 -3.58 -6.12
CA ARG A 104 -4.85 -3.10 -7.51
C ARG A 104 -4.46 -1.64 -7.67
N ARG A 105 -4.69 -0.81 -6.64
CA ARG A 105 -4.35 0.63 -6.68
C ARG A 105 -2.87 0.90 -6.41
N LEU A 106 -2.23 0.05 -5.60
CA LEU A 106 -0.85 0.27 -5.12
C LEU A 106 0.18 -0.50 -5.94
N ARG A 107 -0.23 -1.61 -6.59
CA ARG A 107 0.63 -2.45 -7.41
C ARG A 107 1.37 -1.67 -8.52
N PRO A 108 0.75 -0.77 -9.29
CA PRO A 108 1.46 -0.01 -10.32
C PRO A 108 2.58 0.85 -9.73
N THR A 109 2.35 1.49 -8.59
CA THR A 109 3.35 2.31 -7.91
C THR A 109 4.53 1.47 -7.43
N VAL A 110 4.28 0.29 -6.83
CA VAL A 110 5.37 -0.60 -6.39
C VAL A 110 6.17 -1.13 -7.58
N LEU A 111 5.51 -1.50 -8.68
CA LEU A 111 6.21 -1.94 -9.90
C LEU A 111 7.05 -0.84 -10.53
N ALA A 112 6.53 0.39 -10.59
CA ALA A 112 7.27 1.55 -11.12
C ALA A 112 8.45 1.94 -10.21
N THR A 113 8.29 1.79 -8.89
CA THR A 113 9.33 2.17 -7.92
C THR A 113 10.40 1.09 -7.79
N PHE A 114 10.02 -0.19 -7.80
CA PHE A 114 10.92 -1.32 -7.59
C PHE A 114 10.72 -2.42 -8.66
N PRO A 115 11.14 -2.18 -9.91
CA PRO A 115 10.87 -3.09 -11.03
C PRO A 115 11.50 -4.49 -10.86
N TYR A 116 12.55 -4.60 -10.06
CA TYR A 116 13.26 -5.86 -9.80
C TYR A 116 12.83 -6.56 -8.50
N LEU A 117 11.86 -6.01 -7.77
CA LEU A 117 11.43 -6.56 -6.48
C LEU A 117 10.64 -7.85 -6.66
N SER A 118 11.06 -8.90 -5.95
CA SER A 118 10.21 -10.07 -5.76
C SER A 118 9.16 -9.76 -4.70
N PHE A 119 7.90 -9.61 -5.10
CA PHE A 119 6.82 -9.37 -4.15
C PHE A 119 5.48 -10.01 -4.52
N ARG A 120 4.66 -10.21 -3.49
CA ARG A 120 3.24 -10.57 -3.58
C ARG A 120 2.42 -9.54 -2.81
N MET A 121 1.21 -9.26 -3.29
CA MET A 121 0.25 -8.40 -2.60
C MET A 121 -1.01 -9.19 -2.29
N TYR A 122 -1.48 -9.09 -1.04
CA TYR A 122 -2.66 -9.75 -0.54
C TYR A 122 -3.69 -8.71 -0.15
N ARG A 123 -4.94 -8.97 -0.51
CA ARG A 123 -6.05 -8.12 -0.07
C ARG A 123 -6.39 -8.48 1.36
N PHE A 124 -6.34 -7.51 2.27
CA PHE A 124 -6.89 -7.68 3.61
C PHE A 124 -8.39 -7.39 3.61
N ASP A 125 -9.19 -8.32 4.12
CA ASP A 125 -10.63 -8.13 4.26
C ASP A 125 -10.96 -7.47 5.61
N ALA A 126 -11.39 -6.21 5.54
CA ALA A 126 -11.79 -5.44 6.72
C ALA A 126 -12.96 -6.08 7.48
N ALA A 127 -13.77 -6.95 6.85
CA ALA A 127 -14.85 -7.65 7.53
C ALA A 127 -14.37 -8.54 8.68
N LEU A 128 -13.14 -9.05 8.61
CA LEU A 128 -12.55 -9.92 9.65
C LEU A 128 -12.42 -9.23 11.02
N VAL A 129 -12.34 -7.89 11.03
CA VAL A 129 -12.04 -7.07 12.21
C VAL A 129 -13.06 -5.98 12.49
N ARG A 130 -13.98 -5.69 11.56
CA ARG A 130 -14.96 -4.59 11.70
C ARG A 130 -15.72 -4.57 13.02
N GLY A 131 -16.13 -5.74 13.53
CA GLY A 131 -16.85 -5.86 14.81
C GLY A 131 -15.95 -6.06 16.03
N LYS A 132 -14.62 -6.05 15.86
CA LYS A 132 -13.62 -6.29 16.91
C LYS A 132 -12.84 -5.03 17.28
N ILE A 133 -13.02 -3.94 16.53
CA ILE A 133 -12.33 -2.68 16.74
C ILE A 133 -13.25 -1.77 17.55
N SER A 134 -12.85 -1.48 18.79
CA SER A 134 -13.49 -0.42 19.58
C SER A 134 -13.01 0.94 19.09
N SER A 135 -13.90 1.93 19.07
CA SER A 135 -13.57 3.29 18.67
C SER A 135 -12.46 3.86 19.55
N SER A 136 -11.39 4.35 18.94
CA SER A 136 -10.29 5.00 19.64
C SER A 136 -10.41 6.52 19.61
N VAL A 137 -9.80 7.19 20.60
CA VAL A 137 -9.57 8.65 20.53
C VAL A 137 -8.65 9.01 19.35
N ARG A 138 -7.89 8.03 18.83
CA ARG A 138 -7.05 8.19 17.64
C ARG A 138 -7.64 7.37 16.48
N PRO A 139 -8.40 7.98 15.55
CA PRO A 139 -9.03 7.27 14.42
C PRO A 139 -8.06 6.49 13.52
N ALA A 140 -6.77 6.83 13.56
CA ALA A 140 -5.72 6.06 12.89
C ALA A 140 -5.56 4.63 13.45
N LEU A 141 -5.89 4.40 14.73
CA LEU A 141 -5.86 3.08 15.37
C LEU A 141 -7.08 2.21 14.99
N ASP A 142 -8.13 2.83 14.47
CA ASP A 142 -9.36 2.15 14.06
C ASP A 142 -9.26 1.56 12.64
N GLN A 143 -8.13 1.77 11.95
CA GLN A 143 -7.93 1.27 10.59
C GLN A 143 -7.80 -0.27 10.59
N PRO A 144 -8.66 -0.99 9.84
CA PRO A 144 -8.61 -2.46 9.78
C PRO A 144 -7.23 -3.02 9.43
N LEU A 145 -6.48 -2.32 8.58
CA LEU A 145 -5.17 -2.77 8.11
C LEU A 145 -4.13 -2.90 9.25
N ASN A 146 -4.28 -2.16 10.35
CA ASN A 146 -3.39 -2.28 11.53
C ASN A 146 -3.45 -3.67 12.19
N TYR A 147 -4.56 -4.38 11.99
CA TYR A 147 -4.79 -5.71 12.54
C TYR A 147 -4.36 -6.83 11.59
N ALA A 148 -3.95 -6.50 10.36
CA ALA A 148 -3.62 -7.49 9.34
C ALA A 148 -2.45 -8.41 9.74
N ARG A 149 -1.51 -7.91 10.56
CA ARG A 149 -0.39 -8.69 11.10
C ARG A 149 -0.81 -9.93 11.89
N ILE A 150 -2.00 -9.90 12.51
CA ILE A 150 -2.54 -11.02 13.28
C ILE A 150 -2.93 -12.19 12.37
N TYR A 151 -3.30 -11.90 11.11
CA TYR A 151 -3.81 -12.87 10.15
C TYR A 151 -2.74 -13.34 9.16
N LEU A 152 -1.45 -13.11 9.44
CA LEU A 152 -0.37 -13.49 8.52
C LEU A 152 -0.39 -14.99 8.18
N ALA A 153 -0.64 -15.85 9.17
CA ALA A 153 -0.70 -17.30 8.94
C ALA A 153 -1.82 -17.71 7.98
N ASP A 154 -2.96 -17.00 7.99
CA ASP A 154 -4.10 -17.27 7.11
C ASP A 154 -3.93 -16.64 5.72
N LEU A 155 -3.21 -15.52 5.64
CA LEU A 155 -3.06 -14.74 4.41
C LEU A 155 -1.89 -15.22 3.54
N LEU A 156 -0.84 -15.77 4.15
CA LEU A 156 0.36 -16.19 3.43
C LEU A 156 0.22 -17.63 2.91
N PRO A 157 0.88 -17.97 1.79
CA PRO A 157 0.90 -19.35 1.30
C PRO A 157 1.48 -20.29 2.37
N PRO A 158 0.98 -21.54 2.51
CA PRO A 158 1.49 -22.51 3.48
C PRO A 158 2.98 -22.83 3.35
N SER A 159 3.59 -22.56 2.20
CA SER A 159 5.02 -22.69 1.98
C SER A 159 5.87 -21.66 2.73
N VAL A 160 5.27 -20.57 3.21
CA VAL A 160 5.97 -19.52 3.98
C VAL A 160 5.91 -19.91 5.45
N VAL A 161 6.94 -20.62 5.91
CA VAL A 161 7.00 -21.17 7.28
C VAL A 161 7.62 -20.20 8.31
N ARG A 162 8.24 -19.11 7.85
CA ARG A 162 8.85 -18.07 8.67
C ARG A 162 8.66 -16.72 7.98
N ILE A 163 8.48 -15.66 8.75
CA ILE A 163 8.24 -14.30 8.23
C ILE A 163 8.85 -13.26 9.18
N LEU A 164 9.47 -12.21 8.62
CA LEU A 164 9.75 -10.97 9.36
C LEU A 164 8.60 -10.01 9.10
N TYR A 165 7.98 -9.48 10.14
CA TYR A 165 6.97 -8.42 9.97
C TYR A 165 7.60 -7.06 10.25
N PHE A 166 7.45 -6.13 9.31
CA PHE A 166 7.89 -4.75 9.41
C PHE A 166 6.69 -3.81 9.31
N ASP A 167 6.68 -2.77 10.15
CA ASP A 167 5.74 -1.65 10.01
C ASP A 167 6.21 -0.68 8.91
N SER A 168 5.33 0.25 8.54
CA SER A 168 5.56 1.17 7.41
C SER A 168 6.45 2.37 7.75
N ASP A 169 6.86 2.54 9.01
CA ASP A 169 7.54 3.71 9.56
C ASP A 169 8.96 3.42 10.07
N LEU A 170 9.61 2.42 9.49
CA LEU A 170 10.98 2.02 9.82
C LEU A 170 11.97 2.19 8.66
N VAL A 171 13.23 2.38 9.04
CA VAL A 171 14.39 2.37 8.14
C VAL A 171 15.36 1.32 8.65
N VAL A 172 15.71 0.36 7.79
CA VAL A 172 16.65 -0.72 8.11
C VAL A 172 18.06 -0.29 7.69
N VAL A 173 19.01 -0.42 8.61
CA VAL A 173 20.40 0.05 8.43
C VAL A 173 21.43 -1.08 8.48
N ASP A 174 20.98 -2.34 8.58
CA ASP A 174 21.83 -3.53 8.62
C ASP A 174 21.16 -4.70 7.89
N ASP A 175 21.90 -5.77 7.65
CA ASP A 175 21.44 -6.93 6.90
C ASP A 175 20.34 -7.70 7.66
N VAL A 176 19.15 -7.78 7.05
CA VAL A 176 18.00 -8.52 7.57
C VAL A 176 18.26 -10.02 7.70
N ALA A 177 19.27 -10.57 7.03
CA ALA A 177 19.70 -11.95 7.21
C ALA A 177 20.10 -12.24 8.66
N LYS A 178 20.65 -11.24 9.38
CA LYS A 178 21.00 -11.37 10.80
C LYS A 178 19.76 -11.60 11.66
N LEU A 179 18.69 -10.83 11.41
CA LEU A 179 17.40 -10.99 12.08
C LEU A 179 16.73 -12.31 11.70
N TRP A 180 16.80 -12.69 10.42
CA TRP A 180 16.26 -13.95 9.92
C TRP A 180 16.92 -15.18 10.57
N ALA A 181 18.23 -15.12 10.82
CA ALA A 181 19.00 -16.23 11.38
C ALA A 181 18.78 -16.46 12.90
N ILE A 182 18.07 -15.56 13.59
CA ILE A 182 17.82 -15.70 15.03
C ILE A 182 17.03 -16.99 15.30
N HIS A 183 17.56 -17.85 16.16
CA HIS A 183 16.87 -19.05 16.60
C HIS A 183 15.85 -18.71 17.69
N LEU A 184 14.56 -18.96 17.42
CA LEU A 184 13.48 -18.69 18.38
C LEU A 184 13.28 -19.83 19.39
N GLY A 185 13.95 -20.97 19.22
CA GLY A 185 13.72 -22.17 20.02
C GLY A 185 12.26 -22.63 19.90
N PRO A 186 11.56 -22.90 21.02
CA PRO A 186 10.17 -23.35 20.99
C PRO A 186 9.15 -22.21 20.79
N HIS A 187 9.59 -20.95 20.71
CA HIS A 187 8.69 -19.79 20.67
C HIS A 187 8.16 -19.53 19.26
N LEU A 188 6.87 -19.19 19.18
CA LEU A 188 6.20 -18.88 17.91
C LEU A 188 6.61 -17.52 17.32
N LEU A 189 7.05 -16.58 18.17
CA LEU A 189 7.35 -15.21 17.78
C LEU A 189 8.49 -14.64 18.65
N GLY A 190 9.35 -13.85 18.02
CA GLY A 190 10.30 -12.97 18.70
C GLY A 190 10.00 -11.50 18.36
N ALA A 191 10.18 -10.62 19.32
CA ALA A 191 10.02 -9.18 19.16
C ALA A 191 11.12 -8.45 19.96
N PRO A 192 11.51 -7.24 19.54
CA PRO A 192 12.44 -6.42 20.34
C PRO A 192 11.81 -6.06 21.68
N GLU A 193 12.64 -6.03 22.72
CA GLU A 193 12.26 -5.48 24.01
C GLU A 193 12.13 -3.95 23.90
N TYR A 194 11.15 -3.39 24.59
CA TYR A 194 10.96 -1.95 24.62
C TYR A 194 11.91 -1.34 25.66
N CYS A 195 13.01 -0.75 25.22
CA CYS A 195 13.96 -0.08 26.11
C CYS A 195 13.53 1.37 26.38
N HIS A 196 13.62 1.82 27.63
CA HIS A 196 13.38 3.22 28.04
C HIS A 196 11.99 3.78 27.68
N ALA A 197 10.92 3.00 27.90
CA ALA A 197 9.57 3.52 27.79
C ALA A 197 9.28 4.53 28.91
N ASN A 198 9.27 5.82 28.58
CA ASN A 198 8.63 6.83 29.43
C ASN A 198 7.17 6.92 28.98
N PHE A 199 6.29 6.21 29.70
CA PHE A 199 4.83 6.33 29.52
C PHE A 199 4.30 7.55 30.26
#